data_AF-A0A925DYE9-F1
#
_entry.id   AF-A0A925DYE9-F1
#
_cell.length_a   1.000
_cell.length_b   1.000
_cell.length_c   1.000
_cell.angle_alpha   90.00
_cell.angle_beta   90.00
_cell.angle_gamma   90.00
#
_symmetry.space_group_name_H-M   'P 1'
#
loop_
_entity.id
_entity.type
_entity.pdbx_description
1 polymer ?
#
loop_
_entity_poly.entity_id
_entity_poly.type
_entity_poly.pdbx_seq_one_letter_code
_entity_poly.pdbx_strand_id
1 'polypeptide(L)'
;MKKKHLAHTKKEQSLKQPQSLPHLLNGTLTELRGAHKWKNLFAAVDISGIVFFRILFGFIMLVEVLRYFKNDWIRKYWIDPDFLFNYWPFNFLSALPGNGMYLLFFLLGVTSVFIMLGLFYRVSIFVFFTFFTYTFLLEQTRYLNHFYLVVLISFIMLFIPANRAHSLDSRLFKNTAAETVPAWCLWLLRFTIALPYFFGGIAKINSDWLQGEPLRMWLSNRTHVPVIGPLLQYEWMIYFMVYSGLLLDLLVVPALLISRTRKWAFIIISLFHLLNTQLFSIGIFPWFMIAATSIYFDPGWFRKLKNGFNGNKWPLLVTEKILPPQTLQLRHKTILALLFFWVGVQVILPVRHFFIPGSVHWTEQGHLYAWHMKLRSKRGKGEYRAKDKITGQEYKINPLDYLMPNQISKVNRDPYLIWQFCQLIKKDF
;
A
#
# COMPACT_ATOMS: atom_id res chain seq x y z
N MET A 1 80.84 11.19 -1.53
CA MET A 1 80.06 10.21 -2.32
C MET A 1 78.72 9.97 -1.63
N LYS A 2 77.63 10.41 -2.29
CA LYS A 2 76.19 10.09 -2.14
C LYS A 2 75.53 10.03 -0.74
N LYS A 3 74.78 11.11 -0.47
CA LYS A 3 73.56 11.20 0.37
C LYS A 3 72.59 10.03 0.10
N LYS A 4 72.00 9.43 1.14
CA LYS A 4 70.76 8.64 1.03
C LYS A 4 69.64 9.31 1.82
N HIS A 5 68.52 9.43 1.12
CA HIS A 5 67.37 10.27 1.35
C HIS A 5 66.44 9.77 2.47
N LEU A 6 65.92 10.74 3.24
CA LEU A 6 64.58 10.73 3.81
C LEU A 6 63.54 10.40 2.72
N ALA A 7 62.61 9.49 3.03
CA ALA A 7 61.24 9.56 2.52
C ALA A 7 60.31 8.79 3.47
N HIS A 8 59.72 9.52 4.41
CA HIS A 8 58.48 9.15 5.08
C HIS A 8 57.37 9.03 4.04
N THR A 9 56.88 7.84 3.75
CA THR A 9 55.65 7.64 2.97
C THR A 9 54.45 7.70 3.91
N LYS A 10 53.97 8.93 4.14
CA LYS A 10 52.62 9.24 4.59
C LYS A 10 51.74 9.34 3.34
N LYS A 11 50.50 8.85 3.44
CA LYS A 11 49.38 8.93 2.46
C LYS A 11 49.50 8.00 1.24
N GLU A 12 48.77 6.90 1.32
CA GLU A 12 47.64 6.69 0.42
C GLU A 12 46.57 5.89 1.19
N GLN A 13 45.67 6.62 1.84
CA GLN A 13 44.35 6.10 2.14
C GLN A 13 43.67 5.87 0.78
N SER A 14 43.90 4.69 0.22
CA SER A 14 43.01 4.12 -0.77
C SER A 14 41.61 4.12 -0.14
N LEU A 15 40.78 5.03 -0.64
CA LEU A 15 39.33 4.93 -0.58
C LEU A 15 38.97 3.57 -1.16
N LYS A 16 38.95 2.55 -0.31
CA LYS A 16 38.33 1.26 -0.62
C LYS A 16 36.91 1.59 -1.04
N GLN A 17 36.65 1.46 -2.34
CA GLN A 17 35.30 1.28 -2.87
C GLN A 17 34.57 0.31 -1.92
N PRO A 18 33.30 0.57 -1.57
CA PRO A 18 32.56 -0.33 -0.70
C PRO A 18 32.51 -1.70 -1.39
N GLN A 19 33.36 -2.63 -0.94
CA GLN A 19 33.37 -4.00 -1.41
C GLN A 19 31.94 -4.51 -1.21
N SER A 20 31.25 -4.74 -2.33
CA SER A 20 29.95 -5.39 -2.35
C SER A 20 30.10 -6.71 -1.61
N LEU A 21 29.50 -6.81 -0.43
CA LEU A 21 29.50 -7.98 0.45
C LEU A 21 29.22 -9.24 -0.38
N PRO A 22 30.18 -10.16 -0.61
CA PRO A 22 29.97 -11.31 -1.49
C PRO A 22 29.03 -12.39 -0.93
N HIS A 23 28.33 -12.13 0.18
CA HIS A 23 27.77 -13.17 1.05
C HIS A 23 26.25 -13.07 1.28
N LEU A 24 25.62 -11.94 0.94
CA LEU A 24 24.16 -11.75 1.00
C LEU A 24 23.61 -11.44 -0.39
N LEU A 25 22.34 -11.76 -0.61
CA LEU A 25 21.66 -11.32 -1.83
C LEU A 25 21.51 -9.80 -1.84
N ASN A 26 21.76 -9.20 -2.99
CA ASN A 26 21.60 -7.76 -3.24
C ASN A 26 20.14 -7.40 -3.58
N GLY A 27 19.26 -8.41 -3.61
CA GLY A 27 17.85 -8.26 -3.94
C GLY A 27 17.67 -7.84 -5.40
N THR A 28 18.38 -8.44 -6.34
CA THR A 28 18.21 -8.16 -7.77
C THR A 28 17.39 -9.26 -8.44
N LEU A 29 16.67 -8.92 -9.52
CA LEU A 29 15.90 -9.93 -10.28
C LEU A 29 16.79 -11.04 -10.86
N THR A 30 18.04 -10.73 -11.19
CA THR A 30 19.03 -11.69 -11.73
C THR A 30 19.37 -12.81 -10.75
N GLU A 31 19.18 -12.56 -9.45
CA GLU A 31 19.37 -13.56 -8.38
C GLU A 31 18.21 -14.56 -8.34
N LEU A 32 17.03 -14.21 -8.84
CA LEU A 32 15.86 -15.11 -8.90
C LEU A 32 15.64 -15.75 -10.28
N ARG A 33 16.17 -15.14 -11.35
CA ARG A 33 15.93 -15.55 -12.74
C ARG A 33 16.92 -16.61 -13.23
N GLY A 34 16.41 -17.80 -13.54
CA GLY A 34 17.15 -18.94 -14.12
C GLY A 34 16.75 -20.28 -13.50
N ALA A 35 17.20 -21.39 -14.10
CA ALA A 35 16.93 -22.73 -13.58
C ALA A 35 17.36 -22.86 -12.10
N HIS A 36 16.48 -23.37 -11.25
CA HIS A 36 16.69 -23.60 -9.81
C HIS A 36 17.01 -22.39 -8.92
N LYS A 37 17.12 -21.17 -9.47
CA LYS A 37 17.41 -19.95 -8.72
C LYS A 37 16.26 -19.46 -7.84
N TRP A 38 15.04 -19.97 -8.01
CA TRP A 38 13.93 -19.69 -7.11
C TRP A 38 14.20 -20.15 -5.66
N LYS A 39 15.13 -21.10 -5.44
CA LYS A 39 15.62 -21.46 -4.10
C LYS A 39 16.27 -20.28 -3.36
N ASN A 40 16.73 -19.26 -4.08
CA ASN A 40 17.28 -18.03 -3.51
C ASN A 40 16.23 -17.20 -2.75
N LEU A 41 14.94 -17.48 -2.89
CA LEU A 41 13.90 -16.96 -2.01
C LEU A 41 14.13 -17.32 -0.53
N PHE A 42 14.88 -18.39 -0.26
CA PHE A 42 15.24 -18.81 1.10
C PHE A 42 16.67 -18.44 1.51
N ALA A 43 17.45 -17.83 0.61
CA ALA A 43 18.77 -17.31 0.95
C ALA A 43 18.65 -16.02 1.76
N ALA A 44 19.73 -15.68 2.46
CA ALA A 44 19.77 -14.53 3.36
C ALA A 44 19.89 -13.21 2.60
N VAL A 45 19.14 -12.22 3.09
CA VAL A 45 19.23 -10.82 2.70
C VAL A 45 19.27 -9.94 3.95
N ASP A 46 19.97 -8.81 3.89
CA ASP A 46 20.02 -7.86 5.01
C ASP A 46 18.61 -7.40 5.40
N ILE A 47 18.27 -7.49 6.68
CA ILE A 47 16.96 -7.13 7.21
C ILE A 47 16.72 -5.61 7.23
N SER A 48 17.75 -4.78 7.12
CA SER A 48 17.68 -3.36 7.47
C SER A 48 16.65 -2.56 6.65
N GLY A 49 16.49 -2.83 5.35
CA GLY A 49 15.43 -2.22 4.54
C GLY A 49 14.01 -2.55 5.06
N ILE A 50 13.80 -3.76 5.58
CA ILE A 50 12.51 -4.18 6.17
C ILE A 50 12.31 -3.55 7.55
N VAL A 51 13.37 -3.39 8.34
CA VAL A 51 13.32 -2.64 9.61
C VAL A 51 12.86 -1.20 9.34
N PHE A 52 13.44 -0.54 8.35
CA PHE A 52 13.02 0.81 7.95
C PHE A 52 11.55 0.84 7.53
N PHE A 53 11.14 -0.10 6.69
CA PHE A 53 9.74 -0.23 6.27
C PHE A 53 8.79 -0.39 7.47
N ARG A 54 9.13 -1.23 8.46
CA ARG A 54 8.35 -1.42 9.69
C ARG A 54 8.21 -0.11 10.48
N ILE A 55 9.31 0.61 10.68
CA ILE A 55 9.32 1.89 11.40
C ILE A 55 8.41 2.90 10.69
N LEU A 56 8.57 3.05 9.39
CA LEU A 56 7.74 3.95 8.58
C LEU A 56 6.28 3.57 8.58
N PHE A 57 5.96 2.29 8.40
CA PHE A 57 4.58 1.82 8.41
C PHE A 57 3.90 2.20 9.73
N GLY A 58 4.53 1.88 10.87
CA GLY A 58 4.00 2.25 12.18
C GLY A 58 3.86 3.77 12.37
N PHE A 59 4.85 4.56 11.93
CA PHE A 59 4.78 6.03 12.00
C PHE A 59 3.63 6.61 11.17
N ILE A 60 3.50 6.18 9.92
CA ILE A 60 2.48 6.70 9.00
C ILE A 60 1.07 6.29 9.45
N MET A 61 0.90 5.05 9.94
CA MET A 61 -0.38 4.61 10.49
C MET A 61 -0.75 5.37 11.77
N LEU A 62 0.22 5.70 12.63
CA LEU A 62 -0.01 6.58 13.78
C LEU A 62 -0.50 7.95 13.34
N VAL A 63 0.15 8.58 12.35
CA VAL A 63 -0.29 9.88 11.80
C VAL A 63 -1.71 9.77 11.25
N GLU A 64 -2.04 8.70 10.54
CA GLU A 64 -3.39 8.50 10.02
C GLU A 64 -4.42 8.41 11.14
N VAL A 65 -4.18 7.60 12.17
CA VAL A 65 -5.05 7.51 13.35
C VAL A 65 -5.25 8.87 14.01
N LEU A 66 -4.18 9.65 14.20
CA LEU A 66 -4.27 11.00 14.78
C LEU A 66 -5.12 11.93 13.91
N ARG A 67 -5.09 11.81 12.58
CA ARG A 67 -5.97 12.56 11.68
C ARG A 67 -7.43 12.16 11.84
N TYR A 68 -7.73 10.89 12.11
CA TYR A 68 -9.09 10.44 12.38
C TYR A 68 -9.69 11.10 13.64
N PHE A 69 -8.89 11.20 14.70
CA PHE A 69 -9.26 11.96 15.91
C PHE A 69 -9.41 13.46 15.62
N LYS A 70 -8.39 14.08 15.01
CA LYS A 70 -8.35 15.53 14.78
C LYS A 70 -9.53 16.05 13.93
N ASN A 71 -9.96 15.28 12.93
CA ASN A 71 -11.02 15.72 12.01
C ASN A 71 -12.42 15.21 12.40
N ASP A 72 -12.54 14.56 13.55
CA ASP A 72 -13.78 13.95 14.05
C ASP A 72 -14.39 12.95 13.04
N TRP A 73 -13.51 12.21 12.37
CA TRP A 73 -13.90 11.26 11.32
C TRP A 73 -14.47 9.97 11.91
N ILE A 74 -14.03 9.58 13.10
CA ILE A 74 -14.51 8.37 13.77
C ILE A 74 -16.04 8.47 13.97
N ARG A 75 -16.49 9.59 14.54
CA ARG A 75 -17.90 9.88 14.77
C ARG A 75 -18.69 9.92 13.47
N LYS A 76 -18.27 10.80 12.56
CA LYS A 76 -18.98 11.06 11.30
C LYS A 76 -19.12 9.84 10.41
N TYR A 77 -18.22 8.87 10.52
CA TYR A 77 -18.17 7.73 9.60
C TYR A 77 -18.75 6.45 10.16
N TRP A 78 -18.77 6.26 11.47
CA TRP A 78 -19.20 5.00 12.08
C TRP A 78 -20.11 5.13 13.30
N ILE A 79 -20.31 6.34 13.84
CA ILE A 79 -21.19 6.56 15.00
C ILE A 79 -22.47 7.28 14.59
N ASP A 80 -22.36 8.39 13.85
CA ASP A 80 -23.51 9.17 13.41
C ASP A 80 -24.38 8.48 12.34
N PRO A 81 -23.86 7.67 11.39
CA PRO A 81 -24.71 7.04 10.39
C PRO A 81 -25.61 5.95 10.98
N ASP A 82 -26.91 6.01 10.69
CA ASP A 82 -27.90 5.00 11.11
C ASP A 82 -27.74 3.66 10.37
N PHE A 83 -27.17 3.70 9.16
CA PHE A 83 -26.89 2.53 8.34
C PHE A 83 -25.49 2.58 7.77
N LEU A 84 -24.82 1.42 7.70
CA LEU A 84 -23.50 1.27 7.10
C LEU A 84 -23.57 0.30 5.92
N PHE A 85 -23.02 0.72 4.78
CA PHE A 85 -22.96 -0.15 3.60
C PHE A 85 -21.80 -1.13 3.72
N ASN A 86 -22.03 -2.34 4.21
CA ASN A 86 -20.95 -3.32 4.33
C ASN A 86 -20.56 -3.96 2.98
N TYR A 87 -19.36 -4.52 2.93
CA TYR A 87 -18.92 -5.35 1.81
C TYR A 87 -19.51 -6.76 1.91
N TRP A 88 -19.93 -7.35 0.78
CA TRP A 88 -20.25 -8.79 0.76
C TRP A 88 -18.99 -9.65 0.96
N PRO A 89 -19.04 -10.78 1.69
CA PRO A 89 -20.18 -11.36 2.43
C PRO A 89 -20.31 -10.85 3.88
N PHE A 90 -19.63 -9.78 4.25
CA PHE A 90 -19.56 -9.22 5.60
C PHE A 90 -20.75 -8.30 5.94
N ASN A 91 -21.93 -8.55 5.37
CA ASN A 91 -23.15 -7.77 5.58
C ASN A 91 -23.73 -7.84 7.00
N PHE A 92 -23.11 -8.62 7.87
CA PHE A 92 -23.47 -8.78 9.27
C PHE A 92 -22.64 -7.88 10.20
N LEU A 93 -21.64 -7.16 9.69
CA LEU A 93 -20.80 -6.32 10.53
C LEU A 93 -21.52 -5.03 10.93
N SER A 94 -21.41 -4.67 12.20
CA SER A 94 -21.90 -3.40 12.74
C SER A 94 -20.77 -2.69 13.46
N ALA A 95 -20.78 -1.35 13.46
CA ALA A 95 -19.82 -0.56 14.21
C ALA A 95 -19.96 -0.80 15.72
N LEU A 96 -18.85 -0.66 16.44
CA LEU A 96 -18.91 -0.66 17.90
C LEU A 96 -19.71 0.56 18.39
N PRO A 97 -20.51 0.44 19.46
CA PRO A 97 -21.35 1.54 19.90
C PRO A 97 -20.50 2.69 20.49
N GLY A 98 -20.74 3.92 20.02
CA GLY A 98 -20.20 5.16 20.60
C GLY A 98 -18.70 5.11 20.93
N ASN A 99 -18.38 5.17 22.23
CA ASN A 99 -17.01 5.13 22.75
C ASN A 99 -16.21 3.87 22.36
N GLY A 100 -16.88 2.77 21.99
CA GLY A 100 -16.23 1.58 21.47
C GLY A 100 -15.40 1.85 20.21
N MET A 101 -15.88 2.70 19.29
CA MET A 101 -15.11 3.07 18.10
C MET A 101 -13.89 3.93 18.44
N TYR A 102 -14.02 4.85 19.40
CA TYR A 102 -12.88 5.64 19.86
C TYR A 102 -11.81 4.78 20.54
N LEU A 103 -12.22 3.80 21.36
CA LEU A 103 -11.30 2.84 21.97
C LEU A 103 -10.59 2.00 20.90
N LEU A 104 -11.32 1.53 19.87
CA LEU A 104 -10.72 0.80 18.75
C LEU A 104 -9.64 1.63 18.04
N PHE A 105 -9.93 2.89 17.72
CA PHE A 105 -8.96 3.79 17.08
C PHE A 105 -7.79 4.13 17.99
N PHE A 106 -8.00 4.26 19.30
CA PHE A 106 -6.93 4.41 20.26
C PHE A 106 -5.99 3.19 20.24
N LEU A 107 -6.55 1.98 20.23
CA LEU A 107 -5.76 0.74 20.13
C LEU A 107 -5.02 0.62 18.78
N LEU A 108 -5.60 1.08 17.67
CA LEU A 108 -4.88 1.23 16.40
C LEU A 108 -3.67 2.17 16.53
N GLY A 109 -3.81 3.28 17.25
CA GLY A 109 -2.71 4.21 17.53
C GLY A 109 -1.61 3.58 18.38
N VAL A 110 -1.97 2.93 19.49
CA VAL A 110 -1.02 2.22 20.37
C VAL A 110 -0.27 1.12 19.61
N THR A 111 -1.00 0.28 18.87
CA THR A 111 -0.39 -0.79 18.08
C THR A 111 0.50 -0.25 16.96
N SER A 112 0.18 0.90 16.36
CA SER A 112 1.06 1.60 15.40
C SER A 112 2.39 2.01 16.02
N VAL A 113 2.38 2.54 17.25
CA VAL A 113 3.60 2.84 18.02
C VAL A 113 4.38 1.56 18.32
N PHE A 114 3.71 0.50 18.75
CA PHE A 114 4.37 -0.77 19.04
C PHE A 114 4.96 -1.41 17.79
N ILE A 115 4.30 -1.32 16.63
CA ILE A 115 4.86 -1.75 15.35
C ILE A 115 6.09 -0.92 15.01
N MET A 116 6.04 0.41 15.17
CA MET A 116 7.16 1.32 14.91
C MET A 116 8.38 1.03 15.79
N LEU A 117 8.18 0.74 17.07
CA LEU A 117 9.25 0.38 18.01
C LEU A 117 9.65 -1.10 17.92
N GLY A 118 8.77 -1.94 17.38
CA GLY A 118 8.95 -3.38 17.24
C GLY A 118 8.86 -4.06 18.60
N LEU A 119 7.86 -3.65 19.38
CA LEU A 119 7.51 -4.20 20.68
C LEU A 119 6.29 -5.10 20.54
N PHE A 120 6.37 -6.32 21.07
CA PHE A 120 5.38 -7.38 20.91
C PHE A 120 4.90 -7.49 19.46
N TYR A 121 5.84 -7.37 18.52
CA TYR A 121 5.54 -7.01 17.13
C TYR A 121 4.48 -7.91 16.48
N ARG A 122 4.56 -9.22 16.73
CA ARG A 122 3.62 -10.20 16.17
C ARG A 122 2.19 -9.97 16.66
N VAL A 123 2.03 -9.65 17.95
CA VAL A 123 0.72 -9.33 18.54
C VAL A 123 0.25 -7.97 18.04
N SER A 124 1.14 -6.96 18.07
CA SER A 124 0.83 -5.60 17.65
C SER A 124 0.35 -5.52 16.20
N ILE A 125 1.04 -6.20 15.26
CA ILE A 125 0.64 -6.22 13.85
C ILE A 125 -0.63 -7.04 13.61
N PHE A 126 -0.87 -8.10 14.39
CA PHE A 126 -2.13 -8.86 14.33
C PHE A 126 -3.33 -8.03 14.77
N VAL A 127 -3.22 -7.37 15.93
CA VAL A 127 -4.29 -6.49 16.42
C VAL A 127 -4.53 -5.33 15.46
N PHE A 128 -3.46 -4.70 14.96
CA PHE A 128 -3.57 -3.64 13.96
C PHE A 128 -4.28 -4.13 12.69
N PHE A 129 -3.85 -5.24 12.12
CA PHE A 129 -4.47 -5.84 10.93
C PHE A 129 -5.96 -6.10 11.15
N THR A 130 -6.32 -6.75 12.26
CA THR A 130 -7.71 -7.10 12.57
C THR A 130 -8.59 -5.87 12.70
N PHE A 131 -8.18 -4.88 13.52
CA PHE A 131 -8.99 -3.68 13.73
C PHE A 131 -9.05 -2.80 12.49
N PHE A 132 -7.94 -2.64 11.76
CA PHE A 132 -7.94 -1.85 10.54
C PHE A 132 -8.82 -2.50 9.47
N THR A 133 -8.73 -3.82 9.30
CA THR A 133 -9.58 -4.58 8.38
C THR A 133 -11.05 -4.51 8.76
N TYR A 134 -11.37 -4.62 10.06
CA TYR A 134 -12.73 -4.42 10.54
C TYR A 134 -13.26 -3.04 10.16
N THR A 135 -12.53 -1.95 10.46
CA THR A 135 -12.96 -0.59 10.09
C THR A 135 -13.11 -0.40 8.59
N PHE A 136 -12.24 -1.03 7.79
CA PHE A 136 -12.32 -1.02 6.33
C PHE A 136 -13.60 -1.71 5.84
N LEU A 137 -13.95 -2.88 6.40
CA LEU A 137 -15.12 -3.67 5.98
C LEU A 137 -16.47 -3.10 6.45
N LEU A 138 -16.47 -2.17 7.40
CA LEU A 138 -17.71 -1.57 7.90
C LEU A 138 -18.43 -0.72 6.85
N GLU A 139 -17.72 0.04 6.02
CA GLU A 139 -18.36 1.10 5.20
C GLU A 139 -17.77 1.23 3.78
N GLN A 140 -18.44 0.61 2.82
CA GLN A 140 -18.09 0.51 1.42
C GLN A 140 -18.19 1.84 0.66
N THR A 141 -19.07 2.77 1.05
CA THR A 141 -19.16 4.09 0.42
C THR A 141 -17.86 4.89 0.55
N ARG A 142 -17.00 4.47 1.47
CA ARG A 142 -15.69 5.06 1.77
C ARG A 142 -14.51 4.26 1.23
N TYR A 143 -14.74 3.29 0.34
CA TYR A 143 -13.67 2.50 -0.26
C TYR A 143 -12.55 3.38 -0.84
N LEU A 144 -11.31 3.07 -0.44
CA LEU A 144 -10.10 3.65 -0.99
C LEU A 144 -9.08 2.53 -1.22
N ASN A 145 -8.51 2.49 -2.43
CA ASN A 145 -7.50 1.49 -2.79
C ASN A 145 -6.28 1.49 -1.83
N HIS A 146 -5.96 2.63 -1.22
CA HIS A 146 -4.83 2.70 -0.28
C HIS A 146 -5.15 2.08 1.09
N PHE A 147 -6.40 2.12 1.57
CA PHE A 147 -6.76 1.37 2.77
C PHE A 147 -6.75 -0.13 2.50
N TYR A 148 -7.19 -0.55 1.31
CA TYR A 148 -7.00 -1.93 0.88
C TYR A 148 -5.51 -2.33 0.86
N LEU A 149 -4.61 -1.48 0.36
CA LEU A 149 -3.17 -1.73 0.42
C LEU A 149 -2.65 -1.87 1.87
N VAL A 150 -3.13 -1.05 2.81
CA VAL A 150 -2.77 -1.16 4.23
C VAL A 150 -3.22 -2.50 4.82
N VAL A 151 -4.43 -2.97 4.48
CA VAL A 151 -4.92 -4.30 4.86
C VAL A 151 -3.96 -5.39 4.34
N LEU A 152 -3.59 -5.35 3.06
CA LEU A 152 -2.67 -6.33 2.48
C LEU A 152 -1.28 -6.30 3.12
N ILE A 153 -0.73 -5.10 3.35
CA ILE A 153 0.61 -4.94 3.93
C ILE A 153 0.64 -5.41 5.38
N SER A 154 -0.34 -5.00 6.19
CA SER A 154 -0.43 -5.47 7.58
C SER A 154 -0.61 -6.99 7.67
N PHE A 155 -1.40 -7.58 6.76
CA PHE A 155 -1.52 -9.04 6.65
C PHE A 155 -0.18 -9.73 6.35
N ILE A 156 0.55 -9.32 5.31
CA ILE A 156 1.82 -9.98 4.98
C ILE A 156 2.89 -9.74 6.06
N MET A 157 2.82 -8.61 6.76
CA MET A 157 3.70 -8.30 7.88
C MET A 157 3.50 -9.24 9.08
N LEU A 158 2.35 -9.93 9.20
CA LEU A 158 2.15 -11.01 10.17
C LEU A 158 3.19 -12.12 10.01
N PHE A 159 3.65 -12.37 8.78
CA PHE A 159 4.58 -13.45 8.46
C PHE A 159 6.02 -12.96 8.39
N ILE A 160 6.25 -11.70 8.05
CA ILE A 160 7.59 -11.11 7.94
C ILE A 160 8.18 -10.82 9.34
N PRO A 161 9.35 -11.38 9.70
CA PRO A 161 9.98 -11.19 11.02
C PRO A 161 10.69 -9.83 11.15
N ALA A 162 9.98 -8.72 10.92
CA ALA A 162 10.55 -7.37 10.87
C ALA A 162 11.03 -6.83 12.23
N ASN A 163 10.74 -7.54 13.32
CA ASN A 163 11.17 -7.23 14.67
C ASN A 163 12.50 -7.86 15.05
N ARG A 164 13.13 -8.69 14.22
CA ARG A 164 14.37 -9.38 14.61
C ARG A 164 15.60 -8.47 14.66
N ALA A 165 15.51 -7.23 14.17
CA ALA A 165 16.58 -6.25 14.32
C ALA A 165 16.05 -4.85 14.62
N HIS A 166 16.85 -4.09 15.36
CA HIS A 166 16.58 -2.68 15.70
C HIS A 166 15.15 -2.43 16.17
N SER A 167 14.72 -3.29 17.07
CA SER A 167 13.42 -3.28 17.72
C SER A 167 13.59 -3.42 19.22
N LEU A 168 12.54 -3.11 19.99
CA LEU A 168 12.51 -3.45 21.41
C LEU A 168 12.49 -4.97 21.64
N ASP A 169 11.77 -5.74 20.82
CA ASP A 169 11.76 -7.21 20.91
C ASP A 169 13.16 -7.83 20.79
N SER A 170 13.97 -7.39 19.83
CA SER A 170 15.34 -7.91 19.64
C SER A 170 16.28 -7.55 20.80
N ARG A 171 15.97 -6.50 21.56
CA ARG A 171 16.72 -6.08 22.76
C ARG A 171 16.27 -6.84 24.00
N LEU A 172 14.96 -7.01 24.18
CA LEU A 172 14.36 -7.70 25.32
C LEU A 172 14.53 -9.23 25.20
N PHE A 173 14.32 -9.79 24.01
CA PHE A 173 14.36 -11.21 23.72
C PHE A 173 15.55 -11.54 22.80
N LYS A 174 16.76 -11.54 23.36
CA LYS A 174 18.03 -11.67 22.61
C LYS A 174 18.06 -12.88 21.64
N ASN A 175 17.42 -14.00 22.00
CA ASN A 175 17.35 -15.21 21.16
C ASN A 175 16.55 -15.02 19.86
N THR A 176 15.77 -13.96 19.75
CA THR A 176 15.00 -13.62 18.55
C THR A 176 15.74 -12.67 17.62
N ALA A 177 16.89 -12.12 18.02
CA ALA A 177 17.65 -11.21 17.18
C ALA A 177 18.15 -11.91 15.90
N ALA A 178 18.16 -11.21 14.78
CA ALA A 178 18.76 -11.65 13.52
C ALA A 178 19.10 -10.43 12.65
N GLU A 179 20.21 -10.51 11.93
CA GLU A 179 20.65 -9.43 11.04
C GLU A 179 20.17 -9.62 9.60
N THR A 180 19.62 -10.80 9.30
CA THR A 180 19.16 -11.19 7.97
C THR A 180 17.78 -11.83 8.06
N VAL A 181 17.11 -11.87 6.90
CA VAL A 181 15.87 -12.62 6.71
C VAL A 181 15.95 -13.41 5.40
N PRO A 182 15.09 -14.42 5.20
CA PRO A 182 14.92 -15.03 3.90
C PRO A 182 14.45 -14.02 2.84
N ALA A 183 14.99 -14.10 1.63
CA ALA A 183 14.69 -13.15 0.56
C ALA A 183 13.21 -13.06 0.16
N TRP A 184 12.41 -14.11 0.38
CA TRP A 184 10.97 -14.06 0.14
C TRP A 184 10.28 -12.94 0.93
N CYS A 185 10.79 -12.56 2.11
CA CYS A 185 10.23 -11.47 2.92
C CYS A 185 10.33 -10.14 2.17
N LEU A 186 11.50 -9.86 1.59
CA LEU A 186 11.76 -8.66 0.81
C LEU A 186 10.93 -8.65 -0.48
N TRP A 187 10.91 -9.78 -1.19
CA TRP A 187 10.19 -9.89 -2.45
C TRP A 187 8.68 -9.84 -2.28
N LEU A 188 8.13 -10.34 -1.17
CA LEU A 188 6.71 -10.22 -0.85
C LEU A 188 6.30 -8.75 -0.66
N LEU A 189 7.10 -7.96 0.07
CA LEU A 189 6.86 -6.51 0.20
C LEU A 189 6.95 -5.79 -1.15
N ARG A 190 8.01 -6.06 -1.92
CA ARG A 190 8.18 -5.47 -3.26
C ARG A 190 7.04 -5.84 -4.19
N PHE A 191 6.59 -7.08 -4.16
CA PHE A 191 5.43 -7.52 -4.94
C PHE A 191 4.18 -6.75 -4.54
N THR A 192 3.86 -6.67 -3.23
CA THR A 192 2.67 -5.96 -2.75
C THR A 192 2.70 -4.47 -3.08
N ILE A 193 3.86 -3.80 -3.01
CA ILE A 193 4.02 -2.40 -3.42
C ILE A 193 3.96 -2.22 -4.94
N ALA A 194 4.31 -3.23 -5.73
CA ALA A 194 4.20 -3.19 -7.19
C ALA A 194 2.75 -3.23 -7.68
N LEU A 195 1.85 -3.93 -6.95
CA LEU A 195 0.47 -4.19 -7.40
C LEU A 195 -0.30 -2.91 -7.78
N PRO A 196 -0.34 -1.85 -6.96
CA PRO A 196 -1.12 -0.66 -7.27
C PRO A 196 -0.59 0.09 -8.50
N TYR A 197 0.73 0.07 -8.73
CA TYR A 197 1.33 0.69 -9.91
C TYR A 197 1.01 -0.14 -11.17
N PHE A 198 1.35 -1.42 -11.16
CA PHE A 198 1.20 -2.26 -12.35
C PHE A 198 -0.26 -2.38 -12.78
N PHE A 199 -1.17 -2.75 -11.86
CA PHE A 199 -2.59 -2.88 -12.17
C PHE A 199 -3.28 -1.52 -12.31
N GLY A 200 -2.80 -0.48 -11.63
CA GLY A 200 -3.25 0.89 -11.86
C GLY A 200 -2.92 1.39 -13.28
N GLY A 201 -1.78 0.95 -13.83
CA GLY A 201 -1.39 1.18 -15.22
C GLY A 201 -2.22 0.38 -16.21
N ILE A 202 -2.42 -0.92 -15.97
CA ILE A 202 -3.31 -1.75 -16.81
C ILE A 202 -4.71 -1.15 -16.87
N ALA A 203 -5.26 -0.74 -15.72
CA ALA A 203 -6.59 -0.17 -15.67
C ALA A 203 -6.72 1.20 -16.37
N LYS A 204 -5.59 1.89 -16.63
CA LYS A 204 -5.52 3.11 -17.47
C LYS A 204 -5.50 2.81 -18.97
N ILE A 205 -5.32 1.56 -19.39
CA ILE A 205 -5.45 1.14 -20.79
C ILE A 205 -6.94 0.97 -21.10
N ASN A 206 -7.66 2.09 -21.13
CA ASN A 206 -9.08 2.15 -21.47
C ASN A 206 -9.38 3.41 -22.31
N SER A 207 -10.51 3.39 -23.02
CA SER A 207 -10.89 4.46 -23.95
C SER A 207 -10.94 5.84 -23.28
N ASP A 208 -11.61 5.95 -22.14
CA ASP A 208 -11.81 7.22 -21.44
C ASP A 208 -10.49 7.83 -20.98
N TRP A 209 -9.60 7.01 -20.40
CA TRP A 209 -8.29 7.47 -19.96
C TRP A 209 -7.43 7.93 -21.13
N LEU A 210 -7.35 7.15 -22.21
CA LEU A 210 -6.54 7.48 -23.38
C LEU A 210 -7.03 8.72 -24.13
N GLN A 211 -8.33 9.05 -24.02
CA GLN A 211 -8.91 10.29 -24.54
C GLN A 211 -8.78 11.48 -23.56
N GLY A 212 -8.25 11.25 -22.36
CA GLY A 212 -8.02 12.27 -21.34
C GLY A 212 -9.25 12.72 -20.57
N GLU A 213 -10.39 12.04 -20.72
CA GLU A 213 -11.66 12.43 -20.10
C GLU A 213 -11.57 12.62 -18.58
N PRO A 214 -11.00 11.69 -17.79
CA PRO A 214 -10.96 11.85 -16.35
C PRO A 214 -10.12 13.06 -15.92
N LEU A 215 -8.98 13.30 -16.58
CA LEU A 215 -8.12 14.44 -16.24
C LEU A 215 -8.73 15.76 -16.70
N ARG A 216 -9.35 15.83 -17.89
CA ARG A 216 -10.09 17.00 -18.35
C ARG A 216 -11.17 17.41 -17.34
N MET A 217 -11.94 16.43 -16.84
CA MET A 217 -12.97 16.66 -15.82
C MET A 217 -12.42 17.12 -14.46
N TRP A 218 -11.26 16.59 -14.01
CA TRP A 218 -10.74 16.90 -12.67
C TRP A 218 -9.89 18.16 -12.62
N LEU A 219 -9.21 18.49 -13.71
CA LEU A 219 -8.22 19.56 -13.77
C LEU A 219 -8.82 20.88 -14.27
N SER A 220 -9.96 20.87 -14.96
CA SER A 220 -10.68 22.08 -15.40
C SER A 220 -10.95 23.06 -14.26
N ASN A 221 -11.16 22.57 -13.04
CA ASN A 221 -11.40 23.37 -11.84
C ASN A 221 -10.15 23.63 -10.98
N ARG A 222 -8.93 23.35 -11.49
CA ARG A 222 -7.66 23.41 -10.72
C ARG A 222 -6.62 24.36 -11.32
N THR A 223 -7.06 25.36 -12.07
CA THR A 223 -6.20 26.35 -12.74
C THR A 223 -5.47 27.29 -11.78
N HIS A 224 -5.84 27.31 -10.49
CA HIS A 224 -5.20 28.14 -9.46
C HIS A 224 -3.92 27.57 -8.83
N VAL A 225 -3.53 26.33 -9.18
CA VAL A 225 -2.30 25.73 -8.62
C VAL A 225 -1.08 26.47 -9.18
N PRO A 226 -0.14 26.96 -8.34
CA PRO A 226 1.03 27.68 -8.82
C PRO A 226 1.83 26.87 -9.85
N VAL A 227 2.35 27.55 -10.87
CA VAL A 227 3.17 27.00 -11.98
C VAL A 227 2.40 26.09 -12.95
N ILE A 228 1.70 25.07 -12.45
CA ILE A 228 1.06 24.04 -13.29
C ILE A 228 -0.35 24.46 -13.71
N GLY A 229 -1.09 25.17 -12.85
CA GLY A 229 -2.49 25.55 -13.06
C GLY A 229 -2.79 26.19 -14.42
N PRO A 230 -2.02 27.20 -14.88
CA PRO A 230 -2.20 27.79 -16.20
C PRO A 230 -1.99 26.79 -17.34
N LEU A 231 -1.06 25.84 -17.19
CA LEU A 231 -0.79 24.83 -18.20
C LEU A 231 -1.93 23.80 -18.33
N LEU A 232 -2.71 23.59 -17.27
CA LEU A 232 -3.84 22.64 -17.26
C LEU A 232 -4.99 23.04 -18.17
N GLN A 233 -4.99 24.28 -18.69
CA GLN A 233 -5.98 24.75 -19.67
C GLN A 233 -5.71 24.22 -21.08
N TYR A 234 -4.50 23.76 -21.37
CA TYR A 234 -4.13 23.29 -22.69
C TYR A 234 -4.28 21.79 -22.83
N GLU A 235 -4.92 21.36 -23.92
CA GLU A 235 -5.15 19.94 -24.21
C GLU A 235 -3.86 19.11 -24.29
N TRP A 236 -2.78 19.68 -24.83
CA TRP A 236 -1.48 18.98 -24.87
C TRP A 236 -0.97 18.62 -23.47
N MET A 237 -1.22 19.46 -22.46
CA MET A 237 -0.83 19.19 -21.08
C MET A 237 -1.69 18.08 -20.46
N ILE A 238 -2.99 18.04 -20.78
CA ILE A 238 -3.89 16.95 -20.37
C ILE A 238 -3.36 15.63 -20.93
N TYR A 239 -3.09 15.54 -22.24
CA TYR A 239 -2.53 14.33 -22.84
C TYR A 239 -1.14 13.98 -22.30
N PHE A 240 -0.28 14.98 -22.07
CA PHE A 240 1.01 14.75 -21.42
C PHE A 240 0.84 14.06 -20.05
N MET A 241 -0.10 14.53 -19.22
CA MET A 241 -0.39 13.91 -17.92
C MET A 241 -1.03 12.52 -18.04
N VAL A 242 -1.93 12.31 -19.01
CA VAL A 242 -2.54 11.00 -19.31
C VAL A 242 -1.47 9.95 -19.60
N TYR A 243 -0.61 10.23 -20.58
CA TYR A 243 0.40 9.28 -21.05
C TYR A 243 1.56 9.16 -20.07
N SER A 244 1.99 10.26 -19.43
CA SER A 244 3.02 10.20 -18.39
C SER A 244 2.56 9.39 -17.19
N GLY A 245 1.30 9.55 -16.75
CA GLY A 245 0.72 8.76 -15.66
C GLY A 245 0.63 7.27 -16.01
N LEU A 246 0.19 6.93 -17.23
CA LEU A 246 0.14 5.56 -17.73
C LEU A 246 1.54 4.92 -17.80
N LEU A 247 2.50 5.59 -18.44
CA LEU A 247 3.86 5.09 -18.60
C LEU A 247 4.56 4.94 -17.25
N LEU A 248 4.38 5.92 -16.36
CA LEU A 248 4.94 5.85 -15.01
C LEU A 248 4.41 4.62 -14.27
N ASP A 249 3.10 4.39 -14.24
CA ASP A 249 2.51 3.24 -13.54
C ASP A 249 3.02 1.89 -14.07
N LEU A 250 3.17 1.75 -15.39
CA LEU A 250 3.65 0.51 -16.02
C LEU A 250 5.18 0.31 -15.89
N LEU A 251 5.97 1.38 -15.94
CA LEU A 251 7.42 1.29 -16.07
C LEU A 251 8.18 1.53 -14.76
N VAL A 252 7.57 2.19 -13.75
CA VAL A 252 8.27 2.54 -12.51
C VAL A 252 8.78 1.31 -11.78
N VAL A 253 8.00 0.23 -11.70
CA VAL A 253 8.40 -0.99 -10.99
C VAL A 253 9.58 -1.69 -11.67
N PRO A 254 9.56 -1.98 -12.99
CA PRO A 254 10.76 -2.44 -13.70
C PRO A 254 11.97 -1.52 -13.51
N ALA A 255 11.77 -0.19 -13.61
CA ALA A 255 12.84 0.78 -13.47
C ALA A 255 13.43 0.83 -12.04
N LEU A 256 12.64 0.55 -11.00
CA LEU A 256 13.10 0.42 -9.61
C LEU A 256 13.87 -0.88 -9.38
N LEU A 257 13.49 -1.96 -10.06
CA LEU A 257 14.14 -3.27 -9.94
C LEU A 257 15.54 -3.29 -10.60
N ILE A 258 15.72 -2.51 -11.68
CA ILE A 258 17.01 -2.36 -12.37
C ILE A 258 17.88 -1.35 -11.60
N SER A 259 19.03 -1.81 -11.08
CA SER A 259 19.91 -1.00 -10.22
C SER A 259 20.39 0.30 -10.86
N ARG A 260 20.62 0.30 -12.19
CA ARG A 260 21.09 1.47 -12.95
C ARG A 260 20.05 2.60 -13.04
N THR A 261 18.77 2.25 -13.11
CA THR A 261 17.66 3.22 -13.25
C THR A 261 16.99 3.56 -11.93
N ARG A 262 17.20 2.76 -10.88
CA ARG A 262 16.49 2.83 -9.59
C ARG A 262 16.47 4.23 -8.96
N LYS A 263 17.60 4.92 -8.90
CA LYS A 263 17.68 6.25 -8.27
C LYS A 263 16.79 7.24 -9.03
N TRP A 264 16.84 7.23 -10.36
CA TRP A 264 16.03 8.10 -11.21
C TRP A 264 14.55 7.75 -11.11
N ALA A 265 14.21 6.45 -11.13
CA ALA A 265 12.84 5.99 -10.93
C ALA A 265 12.27 6.44 -9.57
N PHE A 266 13.08 6.37 -8.50
CA PHE A 266 12.70 6.84 -7.17
C PHE A 266 12.46 8.36 -7.11
N ILE A 267 13.28 9.16 -7.82
CA ILE A 267 13.06 10.61 -7.92
C ILE A 267 11.76 10.89 -8.67
N ILE A 268 11.56 10.29 -9.84
CA ILE A 268 10.38 10.49 -10.69
C ILE A 268 9.10 10.11 -9.96
N ILE A 269 9.06 8.94 -9.31
CA ILE A 269 7.87 8.50 -8.57
C ILE A 269 7.59 9.37 -7.35
N SER A 270 8.64 9.92 -6.71
CA SER A 270 8.47 10.86 -5.61
C SER A 270 7.88 12.17 -6.08
N LEU A 271 8.36 12.72 -7.20
CA LEU A 271 7.79 13.91 -7.81
C LEU A 271 6.33 13.70 -8.22
N PHE A 272 6.00 12.55 -8.82
CA PHE A 272 4.62 12.19 -9.15
C PHE A 272 3.71 12.18 -7.92
N HIS A 273 4.15 11.56 -6.83
CA HIS A 273 3.38 11.55 -5.58
C HIS A 273 3.23 12.94 -4.97
N LEU A 274 4.28 13.76 -4.99
CA LEU A 274 4.22 15.15 -4.53
C LEU A 274 3.25 15.98 -5.39
N LEU A 275 3.28 15.83 -6.71
CA LEU A 275 2.30 16.45 -7.61
C LEU A 275 0.87 15.99 -7.28
N ASN A 276 0.68 14.70 -7.02
CA ASN A 276 -0.61 14.18 -6.61
C ASN A 276 -1.10 14.76 -5.28
N THR A 277 -0.21 15.09 -4.32
CA THR A 277 -0.63 15.76 -3.07
C THR A 277 -1.22 17.14 -3.31
N GLN A 278 -0.71 17.88 -4.31
CA GLN A 278 -1.16 19.23 -4.65
C GLN A 278 -2.44 19.19 -5.50
N LEU A 279 -2.48 18.27 -6.48
CA LEU A 279 -3.56 18.17 -7.45
C LEU A 279 -4.76 17.37 -6.93
N PHE A 280 -4.55 16.44 -6.00
CA PHE A 280 -5.59 15.51 -5.57
C PHE A 280 -5.62 15.31 -4.05
N SER A 281 -6.81 15.38 -3.46
CA SER A 281 -7.01 15.11 -2.03
C SER A 281 -7.03 13.60 -1.75
N ILE A 282 -5.86 12.95 -1.77
CA ILE A 282 -5.70 11.48 -1.57
C ILE A 282 -5.11 11.13 -0.18
N GLY A 283 -5.10 12.09 0.74
CA GLY A 283 -4.71 11.87 2.14
C GLY A 283 -3.24 11.46 2.30
N ILE A 284 -2.98 10.51 3.19
CA ILE A 284 -1.61 10.10 3.58
C ILE A 284 -0.91 9.24 2.51
N PHE A 285 -1.66 8.76 1.51
CA PHE A 285 -1.18 7.78 0.55
C PHE A 285 0.09 8.19 -0.22
N PRO A 286 0.25 9.41 -0.74
CA PRO A 286 1.47 9.79 -1.46
C PRO A 286 2.71 9.68 -0.56
N TRP A 287 2.61 10.11 0.69
CA TRP A 287 3.68 10.00 1.69
C TRP A 287 4.02 8.54 1.99
N PHE A 288 2.98 7.70 2.15
CA PHE A 288 3.14 6.26 2.32
C PHE A 288 3.87 5.62 1.14
N MET A 289 3.46 5.92 -0.09
CA MET A 289 4.06 5.30 -1.28
C MET A 289 5.49 5.76 -1.53
N ILE A 290 5.83 7.04 -1.30
CA ILE A 290 7.22 7.52 -1.36
C ILE A 290 8.08 6.72 -0.38
N ALA A 291 7.62 6.63 0.87
CA ALA A 291 8.34 5.96 1.94
C ALA A 291 8.47 4.45 1.68
N ALA A 292 7.39 3.78 1.27
CA ALA A 292 7.35 2.36 0.95
C ALA A 292 8.23 1.99 -0.25
N THR A 293 8.34 2.87 -1.26
CA THR A 293 9.17 2.63 -2.46
C THR A 293 10.66 2.49 -2.13
N SER A 294 11.09 2.96 -0.96
CA SER A 294 12.46 2.74 -0.47
C SER A 294 12.84 1.25 -0.36
N ILE A 295 11.87 0.33 -0.27
CA ILE A 295 12.11 -1.13 -0.21
C ILE A 295 12.78 -1.69 -1.48
N TYR A 296 12.77 -0.94 -2.59
CA TYR A 296 13.43 -1.34 -3.83
C TYR A 296 14.94 -1.05 -3.83
N PHE A 297 15.46 -0.26 -2.90
CA PHE A 297 16.90 -0.07 -2.74
C PHE A 297 17.61 -1.34 -2.28
N ASP A 298 18.95 -1.28 -2.32
CA ASP A 298 19.83 -2.34 -1.82
C ASP A 298 19.43 -2.74 -0.39
N PRO A 299 19.22 -4.01 -0.05
CA PRO A 299 18.64 -4.39 1.24
C PRO A 299 19.39 -3.87 2.47
N GLY A 300 20.69 -3.62 2.34
CA GLY A 300 21.55 -3.02 3.39
C GLY A 300 21.58 -1.49 3.42
N TRP A 301 20.79 -0.80 2.58
CA TRP A 301 20.86 0.67 2.43
C TRP A 301 20.61 1.40 3.74
N PHE A 302 19.65 0.93 4.55
CA PHE A 302 19.29 1.58 5.81
C PHE A 302 20.39 1.39 6.87
N ARG A 303 21.01 0.19 6.90
CA ARG A 303 22.19 -0.05 7.74
C ARG A 303 23.34 0.87 7.35
N LYS A 304 23.64 0.99 6.05
CA LYS A 304 24.68 1.90 5.52
C LYS A 304 24.42 3.34 5.95
N LEU A 305 23.18 3.81 5.78
CA LEU A 305 22.77 5.16 6.19
C LEU A 305 23.00 5.39 7.69
N LYS A 306 22.51 4.47 8.53
CA LYS A 306 22.63 4.58 10.00
C LYS A 306 24.07 4.52 10.48
N ASN A 307 24.90 3.68 9.87
CA ASN A 307 26.32 3.57 10.21
C ASN A 307 27.11 4.82 9.82
N GLY A 308 26.72 5.50 8.74
CA GLY A 308 27.28 6.80 8.36
C GLY A 308 27.05 7.89 9.42
N PHE A 309 25.85 7.93 10.02
CA PHE A 309 25.54 8.90 11.08
C PHE A 309 26.09 8.52 12.46
N ASN A 310 26.07 7.23 12.80
CA ASN A 310 26.35 6.78 14.17
C ASN A 310 27.74 6.16 14.37
N GLY A 311 28.65 6.29 13.42
CA GLY A 311 30.02 5.75 13.53
C GLY A 311 30.06 4.22 13.55
N ASN A 312 29.31 3.57 12.66
CA ASN A 312 29.29 2.11 12.48
C ASN A 312 28.82 1.26 13.69
N LYS A 313 27.93 1.81 14.54
CA LYS A 313 27.35 1.12 15.72
C LYS A 313 26.37 -0.02 15.40
N TRP A 314 26.07 -0.30 14.13
CA TRP A 314 25.29 -1.46 13.70
C TRP A 314 26.02 -2.22 12.58
N PRO A 315 27.18 -2.83 12.87
CA PRO A 315 27.90 -3.61 11.88
C PRO A 315 27.07 -4.82 11.46
N LEU A 316 27.32 -5.32 10.26
CA LEU A 316 26.83 -6.64 9.85
C LEU A 316 27.89 -7.65 10.30
N LEU A 317 27.53 -8.51 11.25
CA LEU A 317 28.41 -9.51 11.86
C LEU A 317 28.37 -10.86 11.12
N VAL A 318 27.43 -11.03 10.20
CA VAL A 318 27.37 -12.23 9.33
C VAL A 318 28.61 -12.28 8.45
N THR A 319 29.53 -13.16 8.80
CA THR A 319 30.79 -13.42 8.08
C THR A 319 30.72 -14.66 7.19
N GLU A 320 29.82 -15.61 7.48
CA GLU A 320 29.68 -16.85 6.71
C GLU A 320 28.62 -16.75 5.60
N LYS A 321 28.88 -17.47 4.50
CA LYS A 321 27.97 -17.54 3.36
C LYS A 321 26.75 -18.40 3.70
N ILE A 322 25.60 -17.76 3.94
CA ILE A 322 24.33 -18.46 4.12
C ILE A 322 23.79 -18.88 2.75
N LEU A 323 24.11 -20.11 2.35
CA LEU A 323 23.68 -20.68 1.07
C LEU A 323 22.18 -20.97 1.06
N PRO A 324 21.52 -20.89 -0.11
CA PRO A 324 20.15 -21.40 -0.27
C PRO A 324 20.10 -22.90 0.08
N PRO A 325 18.95 -23.40 0.56
CA PRO A 325 18.80 -24.81 0.92
C PRO A 325 19.03 -25.70 -0.31
N GLN A 326 19.92 -26.70 -0.18
CA GLN A 326 20.22 -27.66 -1.26
C GLN A 326 18.97 -28.47 -1.62
N THR A 327 18.28 -28.99 -0.59
CA THR A 327 17.01 -29.71 -0.70
C THR A 327 15.90 -28.95 0.04
N LEU A 328 14.69 -29.00 -0.52
CA LEU A 328 13.57 -28.27 0.04
C LEU A 328 12.78 -29.18 0.97
N GLN A 329 12.98 -28.93 2.26
CA GLN A 329 12.13 -29.46 3.32
C GLN A 329 10.66 -29.05 3.13
N LEU A 330 9.74 -29.79 3.75
CA LEU A 330 8.29 -29.56 3.70
C LEU A 330 7.93 -28.09 3.97
N ARG A 331 8.54 -27.46 5.00
CA ARG A 331 8.33 -26.05 5.34
C ARG A 331 8.56 -25.10 4.16
N HIS A 332 9.58 -25.34 3.34
CA HIS A 332 9.91 -24.49 2.20
C HIS A 332 8.88 -24.66 1.09
N LYS A 333 8.43 -25.91 0.86
CA LYS A 333 7.37 -26.22 -0.11
C LYS A 333 6.05 -25.57 0.31
N THR A 334 5.69 -25.62 1.59
CA THR A 334 4.51 -24.95 2.13
C THR A 334 4.59 -23.44 1.94
N ILE A 335 5.72 -22.81 2.29
CA ILE A 335 5.91 -21.37 2.07
C ILE A 335 5.74 -21.01 0.60
N LEU A 336 6.32 -21.79 -0.32
CA LEU A 336 6.15 -21.53 -1.75
C LEU A 336 4.70 -21.69 -2.21
N ALA A 337 4.02 -22.75 -1.78
CA ALA A 337 2.61 -22.94 -2.10
C ALA A 337 1.76 -21.74 -1.62
N LEU A 338 2.00 -21.25 -0.41
CA LEU A 338 1.33 -20.06 0.13
C LEU A 338 1.69 -18.79 -0.64
N LEU A 339 2.95 -18.59 -1.03
CA LEU A 339 3.36 -17.44 -1.84
C LEU A 339 2.72 -17.48 -3.23
N PHE A 340 2.70 -18.65 -3.89
CA PHE A 340 2.04 -18.80 -5.19
C PHE A 340 0.53 -18.60 -5.09
N PHE A 341 -0.10 -19.13 -4.04
CA PHE A 341 -1.50 -18.87 -3.77
C PHE A 341 -1.76 -17.37 -3.58
N TRP A 342 -0.96 -16.71 -2.74
CA TRP A 342 -1.08 -15.27 -2.50
C TRP A 342 -0.91 -14.45 -3.80
N VAL A 343 0.15 -14.72 -4.56
CA VAL A 343 0.39 -14.06 -5.86
C VAL A 343 -0.77 -14.33 -6.81
N GLY A 344 -1.27 -15.57 -6.87
CA GLY A 344 -2.42 -15.95 -7.68
C GLY A 344 -3.65 -15.13 -7.33
N VAL A 345 -4.02 -15.02 -6.05
CA VAL A 345 -5.14 -14.18 -5.59
C VAL A 345 -4.93 -12.72 -5.98
N GLN A 346 -3.74 -12.16 -5.74
CA GLN A 346 -3.44 -10.75 -6.02
C GLN A 346 -3.38 -10.41 -7.53
N VAL A 347 -3.23 -11.41 -8.40
CA VAL A 347 -3.30 -11.25 -9.86
C VAL A 347 -4.72 -11.51 -10.39
N ILE A 348 -5.36 -12.58 -9.92
CA ILE A 348 -6.72 -12.95 -10.34
C ILE A 348 -7.70 -11.86 -9.96
N LEU A 349 -7.64 -11.31 -8.74
CA LEU A 349 -8.60 -10.30 -8.31
C LEU A 349 -8.63 -9.08 -9.26
N PRO A 350 -7.51 -8.41 -9.58
CA PRO A 350 -7.53 -7.33 -10.55
C PRO A 350 -7.97 -7.73 -11.96
N VAL A 351 -7.59 -8.91 -12.43
CA VAL A 351 -7.87 -9.37 -13.81
C VAL A 351 -9.29 -9.93 -13.97
N ARG A 352 -9.96 -10.33 -12.88
CA ARG A 352 -11.26 -11.03 -12.92
C ARG A 352 -12.32 -10.32 -13.76
N HIS A 353 -12.25 -9.00 -13.82
CA HIS A 353 -13.24 -8.19 -14.52
C HIS A 353 -13.25 -8.41 -16.04
N PHE A 354 -12.15 -8.90 -16.63
CA PHE A 354 -12.14 -9.30 -18.04
C PHE A 354 -13.01 -10.52 -18.34
N PHE A 355 -13.37 -11.29 -17.31
CA PHE A 355 -14.25 -12.47 -17.42
C PHE A 355 -15.69 -12.18 -16.97
N ILE A 356 -15.98 -10.95 -16.57
CA ILE A 356 -17.32 -10.53 -16.14
C ILE A 356 -17.94 -9.71 -17.28
N PRO A 357 -19.13 -10.09 -17.79
CA PRO A 357 -19.78 -9.33 -18.86
C PRO A 357 -20.12 -7.89 -18.47
N GLY A 358 -19.96 -6.98 -19.42
CA GLY A 358 -20.29 -5.57 -19.27
C GLY A 358 -19.12 -4.71 -18.79
N SER A 359 -19.32 -3.39 -18.82
CA SER A 359 -18.29 -2.45 -18.40
C SER A 359 -18.24 -2.35 -16.87
N VAL A 360 -17.06 -2.58 -16.29
CA VAL A 360 -16.77 -2.38 -14.85
C VAL A 360 -17.14 -0.97 -14.39
N HIS A 361 -17.01 0.02 -15.28
CA HIS A 361 -17.35 1.42 -14.98
C HIS A 361 -18.87 1.66 -14.90
N TRP A 362 -19.69 0.71 -15.33
CA TRP A 362 -21.14 0.78 -15.23
C TRP A 362 -21.69 -0.19 -14.19
N THR A 363 -21.26 -1.45 -14.25
CA THR A 363 -21.78 -2.55 -13.41
C THR A 363 -21.18 -2.58 -12.01
N GLU A 364 -20.02 -1.93 -11.80
CA GLU A 364 -19.18 -2.02 -10.58
C GLU A 364 -18.60 -3.41 -10.29
N GLN A 365 -19.01 -4.43 -11.04
CA GLN A 365 -18.53 -5.79 -10.86
C GLN A 365 -17.06 -5.87 -11.23
N GLY A 366 -16.23 -6.38 -10.32
CA GLY A 366 -14.79 -6.43 -10.52
C GLY A 366 -14.03 -5.15 -10.14
N HIS A 367 -14.72 -4.04 -9.80
CA HIS A 367 -14.06 -2.75 -9.54
C HIS A 367 -13.24 -2.73 -8.24
N LEU A 368 -13.80 -3.28 -7.16
CA LEU A 368 -13.13 -3.36 -5.87
C LEU A 368 -11.94 -4.31 -5.93
N TYR A 369 -10.88 -4.00 -5.19
CA TYR A 369 -9.67 -4.84 -5.08
C TYR A 369 -8.90 -5.04 -6.39
N ALA A 370 -9.20 -4.23 -7.42
CA ALA A 370 -8.58 -4.33 -8.74
C ALA A 370 -7.57 -3.22 -9.04
N TRP A 371 -7.29 -2.34 -8.07
CA TRP A 371 -6.39 -1.19 -8.25
C TRP A 371 -6.86 -0.20 -9.33
N HIS A 372 -8.18 -0.12 -9.56
CA HIS A 372 -8.80 0.90 -10.41
C HIS A 372 -8.74 2.26 -9.71
N MET A 373 -7.55 2.87 -9.70
CA MET A 373 -7.25 4.10 -8.95
C MET A 373 -7.49 5.31 -9.82
N LYS A 374 -8.48 6.14 -9.44
CA LYS A 374 -8.76 7.43 -10.10
C LYS A 374 -8.83 7.26 -11.63
N LEU A 375 -9.83 6.50 -12.10
CA LEU A 375 -10.07 6.27 -13.54
C LEU A 375 -11.31 6.96 -14.07
N ARG A 376 -12.24 7.36 -13.19
CA ARG A 376 -13.53 7.92 -13.58
C ARG A 376 -14.14 8.78 -12.49
N SER A 377 -15.12 9.59 -12.87
CA SER A 377 -16.08 10.21 -11.98
C SER A 377 -17.49 9.84 -12.43
N LYS A 378 -18.29 9.24 -11.54
CA LYS A 378 -19.69 8.90 -11.80
C LYS A 378 -20.58 9.80 -10.96
N ARG A 379 -21.72 10.24 -11.49
CA ARG A 379 -22.81 10.89 -10.74
C ARG A 379 -24.10 10.18 -11.13
N GLY A 380 -24.98 9.96 -10.16
CA GLY A 380 -26.26 9.31 -10.38
C GLY A 380 -27.34 10.00 -9.57
N LYS A 381 -28.55 10.05 -10.14
CA LYS A 381 -29.78 10.47 -9.46
C LYS A 381 -30.72 9.25 -9.46
N GLY A 382 -31.35 8.98 -8.33
CA GLY A 382 -32.30 7.89 -8.18
C GLY A 382 -33.53 8.38 -7.42
N GLU A 383 -34.70 7.88 -7.80
CA GLU A 383 -35.95 8.01 -7.06
C GLU A 383 -36.33 6.63 -6.51
N TYR A 384 -36.68 6.57 -5.23
CA TYR A 384 -37.03 5.34 -4.53
C TYR A 384 -38.50 5.36 -4.16
N ARG A 385 -39.19 4.25 -4.39
CA ARG A 385 -40.60 4.06 -4.05
C ARG A 385 -40.78 2.73 -3.34
N ALA A 386 -41.61 2.70 -2.31
CA ALA A 386 -42.03 1.49 -1.62
C ALA A 386 -43.53 1.27 -1.84
N LYS A 387 -43.96 0.01 -1.89
CA LYS A 387 -45.36 -0.36 -2.00
C LYS A 387 -45.69 -1.36 -0.92
N ASP A 388 -46.59 -0.98 -0.03
CA ASP A 388 -47.16 -1.90 0.95
C ASP A 388 -47.99 -2.96 0.20
N LYS A 389 -47.67 -4.24 0.44
CA LYS A 389 -48.32 -5.35 -0.26
C LYS A 389 -49.71 -5.67 0.27
N ILE A 390 -50.06 -5.23 1.48
CA ILE A 390 -51.35 -5.45 2.12
C ILE A 390 -52.32 -4.36 1.67
N THR A 391 -51.94 -3.09 1.81
CA THR A 391 -52.81 -1.95 1.49
C THR A 391 -52.74 -1.55 0.02
N GLY A 392 -51.69 -1.95 -0.69
CA GLY A 392 -51.42 -1.49 -2.05
C GLY A 392 -50.95 -0.04 -2.14
N GLN A 393 -50.80 0.66 -1.02
CA GLN A 393 -50.39 2.06 -0.97
C GLN A 393 -48.92 2.21 -1.38
N GLU A 394 -48.63 3.20 -2.22
CA GLU A 394 -47.29 3.55 -2.66
C GLU A 394 -46.76 4.77 -1.91
N TYR A 395 -45.50 4.70 -1.51
CA TYR A 395 -44.79 5.72 -0.75
C TYR A 395 -43.56 6.17 -1.52
N LYS A 396 -43.39 7.48 -1.67
CA LYS A 396 -42.14 8.06 -2.16
C LYS A 396 -41.16 8.13 -1.00
N ILE A 397 -39.97 7.54 -1.18
CA ILE A 397 -38.95 7.49 -0.14
C ILE A 397 -37.97 8.64 -0.33
N ASN A 398 -37.76 9.42 0.73
CA ASN A 398 -36.70 10.42 0.79
C ASN A 398 -35.42 9.78 1.37
N PRO A 399 -34.32 9.65 0.59
CA PRO A 399 -33.11 9.00 1.08
C PRO A 399 -32.46 9.69 2.29
N LEU A 400 -32.73 10.99 2.50
CA LEU A 400 -32.21 11.73 3.66
C LEU A 400 -32.79 11.25 4.99
N ASP A 401 -33.91 10.53 4.97
CA ASP A 401 -34.52 9.98 6.18
C ASP A 401 -33.78 8.74 6.68
N TYR A 402 -32.88 8.17 5.86
CA TYR A 402 -32.18 6.90 6.14
C TYR A 402 -30.66 7.01 6.07
N LEU A 403 -30.14 7.91 5.23
CA LEU A 403 -28.75 7.93 4.82
C LEU A 403 -28.13 9.30 5.00
N MET A 404 -26.84 9.29 5.36
CA MET A 404 -26.06 10.52 5.45
C MET A 404 -25.82 11.13 4.05
N PRO A 405 -25.68 12.46 3.91
CA PRO A 405 -25.49 13.12 2.61
C PRO A 405 -24.32 12.58 1.77
N ASN A 406 -23.23 12.19 2.42
CA ASN A 406 -22.07 11.56 1.78
C ASN A 406 -22.40 10.15 1.23
N GLN A 407 -23.21 9.36 1.93
CA GLN A 407 -23.66 8.04 1.48
C GLN A 407 -24.60 8.18 0.28
N ILE A 408 -25.59 9.09 0.33
CA ILE A 408 -26.51 9.36 -0.79
C ILE A 408 -25.73 9.69 -2.07
N SER A 409 -24.67 10.50 -1.94
CA SER A 409 -23.82 10.86 -3.07
C SER A 409 -23.20 9.64 -3.76
N LYS A 410 -23.03 8.51 -3.05
CA LYS A 410 -22.39 7.27 -3.51
C LYS A 410 -23.38 6.20 -3.94
N VAL A 411 -24.48 6.01 -3.20
CA VAL A 411 -25.46 4.94 -3.42
C VAL A 411 -25.94 4.91 -4.87
N ASN A 412 -26.38 6.04 -5.41
CA ASN A 412 -26.93 6.12 -6.78
C ASN A 412 -25.91 5.88 -7.90
N ARG A 413 -24.64 5.59 -7.57
CA ARG A 413 -23.58 5.29 -8.55
C ARG A 413 -23.26 3.80 -8.61
N ASP A 414 -23.68 3.02 -7.62
CA ASP A 414 -23.29 1.63 -7.45
C ASP A 414 -24.54 0.74 -7.32
N PRO A 415 -24.81 -0.14 -8.30
CA PRO A 415 -25.97 -1.02 -8.27
C PRO A 415 -26.08 -1.86 -7.00
N TYR A 416 -24.96 -2.27 -6.40
CA TYR A 416 -24.97 -3.07 -5.17
C TYR A 416 -25.39 -2.23 -3.96
N LEU A 417 -24.95 -0.97 -3.90
CA LEU A 417 -25.38 -0.05 -2.84
C LEU A 417 -26.85 0.34 -2.99
N ILE A 418 -27.35 0.53 -4.22
CA ILE A 418 -28.78 0.72 -4.49
C ILE A 418 -29.57 -0.47 -3.94
N TRP A 419 -29.13 -1.69 -4.24
CA TRP A 419 -29.79 -2.89 -3.74
C TRP A 419 -29.78 -2.97 -2.20
N GLN A 420 -28.64 -2.69 -1.55
CA GLN A 420 -28.57 -2.65 -0.08
C GLN A 420 -29.53 -1.62 0.52
N PHE A 421 -29.60 -0.43 -0.09
CA PHE A 421 -30.51 0.61 0.37
C PHE A 421 -31.98 0.18 0.22
N CYS A 422 -32.34 -0.47 -0.89
CA CYS A 422 -33.67 -1.07 -1.04
C CYS A 422 -33.96 -2.16 0.01
N GLN A 423 -32.96 -2.95 0.44
CA GLN A 423 -33.14 -3.92 1.53
C GLN A 423 -33.36 -3.24 2.89
N LEU A 424 -32.78 -2.06 3.11
CA LEU A 424 -33.05 -1.26 4.30
C LEU A 424 -34.48 -0.74 4.29
N ILE A 425 -34.91 -0.08 3.20
CA ILE A 425 -36.27 0.44 3.03
C ILE A 425 -37.32 -0.66 3.23
N LYS A 426 -37.06 -1.86 2.70
CA LYS A 426 -37.96 -3.02 2.84
C LYS A 426 -38.20 -3.46 4.30
N LYS A 427 -37.39 -3.03 5.26
CA LYS A 427 -37.66 -3.35 6.68
C LYS A 427 -38.82 -2.54 7.25
N ASP A 428 -39.15 -1.42 6.63
CA ASP A 428 -40.15 -0.47 7.11
C ASP A 428 -41.51 -0.60 6.37
N PHE A 429 -41.58 -1.42 5.30
CA PHE A 429 -42.77 -1.68 4.47
C PHE A 429 -42.87 -3.17 4.10
#